data_AF-A0AA88VRK1-F1
#
_entry.id   AF-A0AA88VRK1-F1
#
_cell.length_a   1.000
_cell.length_b   1.000
_cell.length_c   1.000
_cell.angle_alpha   90.00
_cell.angle_beta   90.00
_cell.angle_gamma   90.00
#
_symmetry.space_group_name_H-M   'P 1'
#
loop_
_entity.id
_entity.type
_entity.pdbx_description
1 polymer ?
#
loop_
_entity_poly.entity_id
_entity_poly.type
_entity_poly.pdbx_seq_one_letter_code
_entity_poly.pdbx_strand_id
1 'polypeptide(L)'
;MHKSSCLCDLAAALDHRKGIPPWEQLKDLILELEFYREGLSGRPSLIVANKIDEAGAEEVCDELKRRVPGIPIFPVCAVLEEGIPELKDGLRRLVNGEELYRLNLDCLVLD
;
A
#
# COMPACT_ATOMS: atom_id res chain seq x y z
N MET A 1 -15.17 15.39 -13.93
CA MET A 1 -13.93 14.56 -13.96
C MET A 1 -14.14 13.41 -12.98
N HIS A 2 -14.17 12.17 -13.45
CA HIS A 2 -14.21 11.02 -12.54
C HIS A 2 -12.84 10.90 -11.87
N LYS A 3 -12.72 11.34 -10.60
CA LYS A 3 -11.53 11.11 -9.79
C LYS A 3 -11.56 9.64 -9.36
N SER A 4 -10.77 8.79 -10.01
CA SER A 4 -10.59 7.41 -9.60
C SER A 4 -9.33 7.34 -8.74
N SER A 5 -9.49 7.02 -7.46
CA SER A 5 -8.41 6.71 -6.52
C SER A 5 -8.23 5.19 -6.42
N CYS A 6 -7.00 4.72 -6.22
CA CYS A 6 -6.70 3.29 -6.10
C CYS A 6 -6.32 2.92 -4.65
N LEU A 7 -6.80 1.77 -4.19
CA LEU A 7 -6.48 1.20 -2.87
C LEU A 7 -5.68 -0.07 -3.10
N CYS A 8 -4.49 -0.15 -2.52
CA CYS A 8 -3.64 -1.34 -2.61
C CYS A 8 -3.58 -2.01 -1.24
N ASP A 9 -4.09 -3.24 -1.16
CA ASP A 9 -3.98 -4.09 0.04
C ASP A 9 -2.74 -4.96 -0.09
N LEU A 10 -1.80 -4.79 0.84
CA LEU A 10 -0.59 -5.59 0.97
C LEU A 10 -0.65 -6.34 2.29
N ALA A 11 -0.70 -7.66 2.22
CA ALA A 11 -0.60 -8.50 3.40
C ALA A 11 0.86 -8.58 3.84
N ALA A 12 1.12 -8.30 5.12
CA ALA A 12 2.39 -8.67 5.75
C ALA A 12 2.46 -10.21 5.86
N ALA A 13 2.88 -10.90 4.79
CA ALA A 13 3.01 -12.35 4.82
C ALA A 13 4.16 -12.76 5.75
N LEU A 14 3.87 -13.24 6.96
CA LEU A 14 4.88 -13.59 7.95
C LEU A 14 4.89 -15.05 8.40
N ASP A 15 4.03 -15.88 7.85
CA ASP A 15 3.90 -17.24 8.34
C ASP A 15 4.97 -18.18 7.76
N HIS A 16 6.23 -18.10 8.26
CA HIS A 16 7.37 -19.06 8.16
C HIS A 16 7.63 -19.79 6.83
N ARG A 17 6.94 -19.41 5.78
CA ARG A 17 7.02 -19.84 4.40
C ARG A 17 7.52 -18.62 3.67
N LYS A 18 8.40 -18.85 2.70
CA LYS A 18 8.92 -17.84 1.77
C LYS A 18 7.75 -17.17 1.04
N GLY A 19 7.07 -16.25 1.71
CA GLY A 19 6.09 -15.36 1.11
C GLY A 19 6.83 -14.32 0.29
N ILE A 20 6.15 -13.79 -0.72
CA ILE A 20 6.65 -12.67 -1.50
C ILE A 20 6.62 -11.45 -0.56
N PRO A 21 7.74 -10.74 -0.35
CA PRO A 21 7.74 -9.57 0.50
C PRO A 21 6.79 -8.48 -0.01
N PRO A 22 6.24 -7.62 0.87
CA PRO A 22 5.25 -6.62 0.46
C PRO A 22 5.72 -5.68 -0.66
N TRP A 23 7.00 -5.28 -0.67
CA TRP A 23 7.53 -4.42 -1.74
C TRP A 23 7.62 -5.12 -3.11
N GLU A 24 7.80 -6.45 -3.14
CA GLU A 24 7.74 -7.22 -4.38
C GLU A 24 6.28 -7.35 -4.85
N GLN A 25 5.34 -7.60 -3.93
CA GLN A 25 3.92 -7.57 -4.26
C GLN A 25 3.48 -6.20 -4.80
N LEU A 26 3.99 -5.11 -4.22
CA LEU A 26 3.71 -3.75 -4.69
C LEU A 26 4.23 -3.53 -6.11
N LYS A 27 5.45 -3.98 -6.38
CA LYS A 27 6.07 -3.88 -7.71
C LYS A 27 5.22 -4.62 -8.75
N ASP A 28 4.85 -5.86 -8.47
CA ASP A 28 4.02 -6.68 -9.35
C ASP A 28 2.67 -5.99 -9.61
N LEU A 29 2.03 -5.47 -8.56
CA LEU A 29 0.77 -4.75 -8.68
C LEU A 29 0.90 -3.47 -9.53
N ILE A 30 1.96 -2.68 -9.37
CA ILE A 30 2.19 -1.48 -10.20
C ILE A 30 2.34 -1.87 -11.67
N LEU A 31 3.09 -2.93 -11.95
CA LEU A 31 3.26 -3.45 -13.31
C LEU A 31 1.92 -3.92 -13.89
N GLU A 32 1.16 -4.73 -13.14
CA GLU A 32 -0.16 -5.21 -13.56
C GLU A 32 -1.12 -4.07 -13.89
N LEU A 33 -1.14 -3.00 -13.08
CA LEU A 33 -1.98 -1.84 -13.32
C LEU A 33 -1.61 -1.12 -14.62
N GLU A 34 -0.32 -0.90 -14.87
CA GLU A 34 0.15 -0.29 -16.11
C GLU A 34 -0.12 -1.17 -17.34
N PHE A 35 0.04 -2.50 -17.21
CA PHE A 35 -0.31 -3.45 -18.27
C PHE A 35 -1.81 -3.48 -18.56
N TYR A 36 -2.65 -3.36 -17.52
CA TYR A 36 -4.10 -3.32 -17.69
C TYR A 36 -4.55 -2.04 -18.40
N ARG A 37 -4.00 -0.90 -17.99
CA ARG A 37 -4.24 0.40 -18.62
C ARG A 37 -3.11 1.37 -18.29
N GLU A 38 -2.49 1.91 -19.34
CA GLU A 38 -1.46 2.94 -19.20
C GLU A 38 -1.94 4.12 -18.31
N GLY A 39 -1.10 4.49 -17.34
CA GLY A 39 -1.34 5.57 -16.39
C GLY A 39 -2.30 5.22 -15.24
N LEU A 40 -2.68 3.95 -15.07
CA LEU A 40 -3.52 3.50 -13.97
C LEU A 40 -2.77 3.49 -12.63
N SER A 41 -1.48 3.14 -12.61
CA SER A 41 -0.66 3.18 -11.39
C SER A 41 -0.41 4.62 -10.92
N GLY A 42 -0.31 5.56 -11.86
CA GLY A 42 -0.11 6.99 -11.59
C GLY A 42 -1.32 7.71 -10.99
N ARG A 43 -2.40 7.01 -10.65
CA ARG A 43 -3.57 7.61 -9.98
C ARG A 43 -3.27 7.88 -8.50
N PRO A 44 -3.94 8.87 -7.90
CA PRO A 44 -3.92 9.08 -6.45
C PRO A 44 -4.22 7.76 -5.71
N SER A 45 -3.27 7.33 -4.89
CA SER A 45 -3.30 6.02 -4.24
C SER A 45 -2.75 6.09 -2.82
N LEU A 46 -3.11 5.10 -2.01
CA LEU A 46 -2.51 4.86 -0.70
C LEU A 46 -2.29 3.35 -0.51
N ILE A 47 -1.41 2.99 0.42
CA ILE A 47 -1.09 1.60 0.73
C ILE A 47 -1.75 1.22 2.05
N VAL A 48 -2.38 0.04 2.08
CA VAL A 48 -2.87 -0.60 3.29
C VAL A 48 -1.98 -1.79 3.58
N ALA A 49 -1.28 -1.74 4.72
CA ALA A 49 -0.48 -2.85 5.22
C ALA A 49 -1.35 -3.66 6.19
N ASN A 50 -1.99 -4.71 5.68
CA ASN A 50 -2.93 -5.53 6.44
C ASN A 50 -2.22 -6.65 7.21
N LYS A 51 -2.84 -7.10 8.31
CA LYS A 51 -2.39 -8.16 9.24
C LYS A 51 -1.24 -7.78 10.18
N ILE A 52 -1.34 -6.62 10.81
CA ILE A 52 -0.34 -6.16 11.78
C ILE A 52 -0.33 -6.94 13.11
N ASP A 53 -1.28 -7.85 13.31
CA ASP A 53 -1.39 -8.74 14.47
C ASP A 53 -0.43 -9.94 14.42
N GLU A 54 0.21 -10.20 13.28
CA GLU A 54 1.17 -11.29 13.12
C GLU A 54 2.55 -10.92 13.71
N ALA A 55 3.25 -11.89 14.29
CA ALA A 55 4.60 -11.69 14.81
C ALA A 55 5.57 -11.34 13.67
N GLY A 56 6.35 -10.27 13.82
CA GLY A 56 7.25 -9.75 12.78
C GLY A 56 6.64 -8.65 11.89
N ALA A 57 5.36 -8.31 12.10
CA ALA A 57 4.64 -7.37 11.22
C ALA A 57 5.14 -5.94 11.36
N GLU A 58 5.63 -5.57 12.55
CA GLU A 58 6.23 -4.26 12.79
C GLU A 58 7.49 -4.07 11.94
N GLU A 59 8.40 -5.05 11.93
CA GLU A 59 9.64 -4.98 11.16
C GLU A 59 9.38 -4.96 9.65
N VAL A 60 8.41 -5.75 9.19
CA VAL A 60 7.99 -5.78 7.78
C VAL A 60 7.33 -4.45 7.38
N CYS A 61 6.48 -3.88 8.25
CA CYS A 61 5.84 -2.60 7.99
C CYS A 61 6.87 -1.47 7.92
N ASP A 62 7.85 -1.48 8.81
CA ASP A 62 8.92 -0.49 8.82
C ASP A 62 9.85 -0.62 7.61
N GLU A 63 10.14 -1.84 7.16
CA GLU A 63 10.87 -2.05 5.90
C GLU A 63 10.06 -1.57 4.70
N LEU A 64 8.75 -1.84 4.67
CA LEU A 64 7.86 -1.34 3.61
C LEU A 64 7.86 0.20 3.56
N LYS A 65 7.79 0.88 4.72
CA LYS A 65 7.90 2.35 4.79
C LYS A 65 9.25 2.86 4.27
N ARG A 66 10.34 2.16 4.58
CA ARG A 66 11.68 2.51 4.07
C ARG A 66 11.78 2.34 2.55
N ARG A 67 11.16 1.29 2.01
CA ARG A 67 11.20 0.98 0.57
C ARG A 67 10.23 1.78 -0.28
N VAL A 68 9.20 2.35 0.32
CA VAL A 68 8.19 3.16 -0.39
C VAL A 68 8.11 4.57 0.19
N PRO A 69 9.19 5.37 0.10
CA PRO A 69 9.16 6.73 0.61
C PRO A 69 8.12 7.58 -0.13
N GLY A 70 7.36 8.37 0.62
CA GLY A 70 6.46 9.38 0.07
C GLY A 70 5.06 8.89 -0.30
N ILE A 71 4.73 7.61 -0.05
CA ILE A 71 3.36 7.10 -0.16
C ILE A 71 2.86 6.73 1.24
N PRO A 72 1.67 7.19 1.65
CA PRO A 72 1.15 6.86 2.97
C PRO A 72 0.81 5.37 3.05
N ILE A 73 1.31 4.75 4.11
CA ILE A 73 1.05 3.35 4.46
C ILE A 73 0.21 3.33 5.72
N PHE A 74 -0.96 2.70 5.64
CA PHE A 74 -1.88 2.53 6.76
C PHE A 74 -1.77 1.10 7.28
N PRO A 75 -1.10 0.88 8.42
CA PRO A 75 -1.11 -0.41 9.09
C PRO A 75 -2.52 -0.69 9.62
N VAL A 76 -3.08 -1.87 9.30
CA VAL A 76 -4.40 -2.28 9.78
C VAL A 76 -4.41 -3.73 10.24
N CYS A 77 -5.21 -4.01 11.27
CA CYS A 77 -5.65 -5.37 11.58
C CYS A 77 -7.16 -5.43 11.36
N ALA A 78 -7.59 -6.00 10.23
CA ALA A 78 -9.00 -6.08 9.90
C ALA A 78 -9.81 -6.92 10.92
N VAL A 79 -9.19 -7.94 11.54
CA VAL A 79 -9.85 -8.81 12.53
C VAL A 79 -10.07 -8.07 13.86
N LEU A 80 -9.14 -7.21 14.25
CA LEU A 80 -9.20 -6.43 15.49
C LEU A 80 -9.76 -5.01 15.28
N GLU A 81 -10.16 -4.67 14.06
CA GLU A 81 -10.58 -3.33 13.63
C GLU A 81 -9.56 -2.22 13.92
N GLU A 82 -8.28 -2.58 14.05
CA GLU A 82 -7.18 -1.65 14.32
C GLU A 82 -6.75 -0.91 13.05
N GLY A 83 -6.48 0.40 13.16
CA GLY A 83 -6.05 1.25 12.03
C GLY A 83 -7.16 1.65 11.05
N ILE A 84 -8.39 1.18 11.27
CA ILE A 84 -9.55 1.47 10.42
C ILE A 84 -9.98 2.95 10.45
N PRO A 85 -10.01 3.65 11.62
CA PRO A 85 -10.32 5.08 11.65
C PRO A 85 -9.35 5.92 10.80
N GLU A 86 -8.05 5.67 10.92
CA GLU A 86 -6.99 6.37 10.21
C GLU A 86 -7.08 6.09 8.70
N LEU A 87 -7.33 4.84 8.32
CA LEU A 87 -7.58 4.46 6.92
C LEU A 87 -8.81 5.20 6.34
N LYS A 88 -9.90 5.30 7.10
CA LYS A 88 -11.11 6.03 6.66
C LYS A 88 -10.82 7.49 6.40
N ASP A 89 -10.05 8.14 7.26
CA ASP A 89 -9.67 9.54 7.09
C ASP A 89 -8.69 9.73 5.92
N GLY A 90 -7.71 8.83 5.75
CA GLY A 90 -6.84 8.80 4.57
C GLY A 90 -7.61 8.66 3.26
N LEU A 91 -8.58 7.73 3.21
CA LEU A 91 -9.44 7.53 2.05
C LEU A 91 -10.30 8.77 1.75
N ARG A 92 -10.86 9.42 2.77
CA ARG A 92 -11.62 10.67 2.59
C ARG A 92 -10.77 11.76 1.94
N ARG A 93 -9.56 11.96 2.46
CA ARG A 93 -8.60 12.96 1.93
C ARG A 93 -8.20 12.66 0.49
N LEU A 94 -7.98 11.37 0.18
CA LEU A 94 -7.65 10.91 -1.18
C LEU A 94 -8.81 11.15 -2.17
N VAL A 95 -10.04 10.82 -1.78
CA VAL A 95 -11.24 11.01 -2.63
C VAL A 95 -11.55 12.49 -2.84
N ASN A 96 -11.41 13.31 -1.80
CA ASN A 96 -11.54 14.76 -1.91
C ASN A 96 -10.44 15.37 -2.81
N GLY A 97 -9.31 14.67 -2.95
CA GLY A 97 -8.12 15.11 -3.69
C GLY A 97 -7.30 16.14 -2.91
N GLU A 98 -7.36 16.08 -1.59
CA GLU A 98 -6.51 16.84 -0.67
C GLU A 98 -5.08 16.27 -0.66
N GLU A 99 -4.94 14.99 -0.96
CA GLU A 99 -3.67 14.30 -1.12
C GLU A 99 -3.59 13.59 -2.48
N LEU A 100 -2.43 13.66 -3.13
CA LEU A 100 -2.19 13.14 -4.48
C LEU A 100 -0.89 12.34 -4.51
N TYR A 101 -0.86 11.21 -3.79
CA TYR A 101 0.27 10.28 -3.86
C TYR A 101 0.11 9.35 -5.05
N ARG A 102 1.16 9.14 -5.84
CA ARG A 102 1.09 8.30 -7.04
C ARG A 102 1.98 7.09 -6.84
N LEU A 103 1.48 5.91 -7.20
CA LEU A 103 2.29 4.71 -7.23
C LEU A 103 3.11 4.74 -8.51
N ASN A 104 4.43 4.77 -8.38
CA ASN A 104 5.36 4.60 -9.48
C ASN A 104 6.50 3.68 -9.01
N LEU A 105 7.02 2.87 -9.93
CA LEU A 105 8.26 2.11 -9.75
C LEU A 105 9.43 2.97 -9.26
N ASP A 106 9.48 4.26 -9.64
CA ASP A 106 10.51 5.20 -9.16
C ASP A 106 10.47 5.42 -7.64
N CYS A 107 9.32 5.17 -6.99
CA CYS A 107 9.16 5.30 -5.55
C CYS A 107 9.52 4.03 -4.79
N LEU A 108 9.88 2.93 -5.48
CA LEU A 108 10.23 1.65 -4.88
C LEU A 108 11.74 1.48 -4.80
N VAL A 109 12.26 1.25 -3.59
CA VAL A 109 13.64 0.80 -3.37
C VAL A 109 13.65 -0.74 -3.33
N LEU A 110 14.35 -1.35 -4.28
CA LEU A 110 14.58 -2.79 -4.37
C LEU A 110 16.07 -3.09 -4.16
N ASP A 111 16.39 -4.26 -3.60
CA ASP A 111 17.77 -4.74 -3.38
C ASP A 111 18.48 -5.16 -4.67
#